data_AF-A0A2G8KIA7-F1
#
_entry.id   AF-A0A2G8KIA7-F1
#
_cell.length_a   1.000
_cell.length_b   1.000
_cell.length_c   1.000
_cell.angle_alpha   90.00
_cell.angle_beta   90.00
_cell.angle_gamma   90.00
#
_symmetry.space_group_name_H-M   'P 1'
#
loop_
_entity.id
_entity.type
_entity.pdbx_description
1 polymer ?
#
loop_
_entity_poly.entity_id
_entity_poly.type
_entity_poly.pdbx_seq_one_letter_code
_entity_poly.pdbx_strand_id
1 'polypeptide(L)'
;MPNRFEEYLMHRKTYLLHRDPQAKINLAVPKMTPPEDLNPVLKENFDAQENKRHSLRLRHQIEREKLMLAAEQEVLRVYGRGARAMANQTTPFSACMVLNDMEVYNMPDPLEDLLKRHQHEAMSLYAVQKLEWEVKLQETKMWDKKKPQNISRHVPMVEIDRDFDLLPKS
;
A
#
# COMPACT_ATOMS: atom_id res chain seq x y z
N MET A 1 -6.37 29.06 17.34
CA MET A 1 -6.44 27.83 16.52
C MET A 1 -7.35 28.11 15.33
N PRO A 2 -7.03 27.68 14.10
CA PRO A 2 -7.92 27.87 12.95
C PRO A 2 -9.28 27.23 13.21
N ASN A 3 -10.37 27.92 12.85
CA ASN A 3 -11.70 27.35 12.88
C ASN A 3 -11.76 26.15 11.90
N ARG A 4 -12.47 25.07 12.26
CA ARG A 4 -12.60 23.81 11.48
C ARG A 4 -11.37 22.90 11.41
N PHE A 5 -10.43 23.03 12.32
CA PHE A 5 -9.29 22.11 12.44
C PHE A 5 -9.71 20.62 12.54
N GLU A 6 -10.91 20.35 13.07
CA GLU A 6 -11.51 19.01 13.15
C GLU A 6 -11.91 18.42 11.79
N GLU A 7 -12.15 19.24 10.76
CA GLU A 7 -12.48 18.76 9.40
C GLU A 7 -11.26 18.14 8.70
N TYR A 8 -10.05 18.49 9.17
CA TYR A 8 -8.77 18.06 8.59
C TYR A 8 -8.01 17.06 9.46
N LEU A 9 -8.32 16.98 10.76
CA LEU A 9 -7.75 15.96 11.64
C LEU A 9 -8.58 14.67 11.54
N MET A 10 -7.93 13.62 11.05
CA MET A 10 -8.41 12.23 11.15
C MET A 10 -9.71 11.94 10.39
N HIS A 11 -9.69 12.15 9.07
CA HIS A 11 -10.86 11.93 8.21
C HIS A 11 -11.42 10.50 8.25
N ARG A 12 -10.72 9.51 8.82
CA ARG A 12 -11.27 8.14 8.95
C ARG A 12 -11.11 7.44 10.30
N LYS A 13 -10.20 7.87 11.20
CA LYS A 13 -9.80 7.09 12.40
C LYS A 13 -9.45 5.61 12.08
N THR A 14 -9.17 5.29 10.83
CA THR A 14 -8.98 3.91 10.35
C THR A 14 -7.53 3.45 10.39
N TYR A 15 -6.56 4.36 10.57
CA TYR A 15 -5.14 4.00 10.59
C TYR A 15 -4.87 2.82 11.52
N LEU A 16 -3.88 2.01 11.14
CA LEU A 16 -3.45 0.79 11.82
C LEU A 16 -3.02 1.01 13.29
N LEU A 17 -2.92 2.26 13.74
CA LEU A 17 -2.54 2.66 15.10
C LEU A 17 -3.64 2.49 16.17
N HIS A 18 -4.91 2.23 15.80
CA HIS A 18 -5.99 2.05 16.77
C HIS A 18 -6.36 0.57 16.98
N ARG A 19 -6.39 0.15 18.27
CA ARG A 19 -6.72 -1.17 18.86
C ARG A 19 -6.71 -2.39 17.90
N ASP A 20 -5.78 -3.29 18.18
CA ASP A 20 -5.49 -4.55 17.47
C ASP A 20 -5.01 -4.38 16.01
N PRO A 21 -3.72 -4.06 15.83
CA PRO A 21 -3.10 -3.93 14.52
C PRO A 21 -3.22 -5.20 13.66
N GLN A 22 -3.23 -6.39 14.27
CA GLN A 22 -3.26 -7.65 13.51
C GLN A 22 -4.63 -7.90 12.89
N ALA A 23 -5.72 -7.67 13.62
CA ALA A 23 -7.07 -7.80 13.08
C ALA A 23 -7.31 -6.84 11.90
N LYS A 24 -6.81 -5.59 11.99
CA LYS A 24 -6.92 -4.63 10.90
C LYS A 24 -6.04 -4.97 9.70
N ILE A 25 -4.80 -5.45 9.92
CA ILE A 25 -3.93 -5.92 8.83
C ILE A 25 -4.60 -7.07 8.09
N ASN A 26 -5.18 -8.03 8.82
CA ASN A 26 -5.88 -9.16 8.21
C ASN A 26 -7.13 -8.74 7.42
N LEU A 27 -7.83 -7.70 7.87
CA LEU A 27 -8.98 -7.13 7.15
C LEU A 27 -8.56 -6.35 5.89
N ALA A 28 -7.51 -5.52 5.99
CA ALA A 28 -7.06 -4.65 4.90
C ALA A 28 -6.21 -5.40 3.86
N VAL A 29 -5.43 -6.38 4.30
CA VAL A 29 -4.50 -7.16 3.47
C VAL A 29 -4.65 -8.65 3.83
N PRO A 30 -5.72 -9.31 3.37
CA PRO A 30 -5.93 -10.71 3.68
C PRO A 30 -4.82 -11.58 3.07
N LYS A 31 -4.47 -12.64 3.80
CA LYS A 31 -3.63 -13.73 3.29
C LYS A 31 -4.55 -14.75 2.62
N MET A 32 -4.28 -15.08 1.37
CA MET A 32 -5.08 -16.04 0.63
C MET A 32 -4.81 -17.45 1.12
N THR A 33 -5.85 -18.25 1.24
CA THR A 33 -5.71 -19.68 1.55
C THR A 33 -5.47 -20.47 0.26
N PRO A 34 -4.78 -21.62 0.34
CA PRO A 34 -4.67 -22.54 -0.79
C PRO A 34 -6.06 -22.91 -1.36
N PRO A 35 -6.23 -22.98 -2.68
CA PRO A 35 -7.43 -23.53 -3.31
C PRO A 35 -7.71 -24.97 -2.86
N GLU A 36 -8.98 -25.36 -2.75
CA GLU A 36 -9.39 -26.71 -2.30
C GLU A 36 -8.94 -27.82 -3.27
N ASP A 37 -8.81 -27.49 -4.56
CA ASP A 37 -8.36 -28.37 -5.63
C ASP A 37 -6.82 -28.43 -5.74
N LEU A 38 -6.09 -27.71 -4.89
CA LEU A 38 -4.63 -27.70 -4.93
C LEU A 38 -4.06 -29.06 -4.50
N ASN A 39 -3.17 -29.60 -5.33
CA ASN A 39 -2.45 -30.83 -4.98
C ASN A 39 -1.59 -30.61 -3.71
N PRO A 40 -1.64 -31.52 -2.72
CA PRO A 40 -0.87 -31.39 -1.48
C PRO A 40 0.64 -31.18 -1.67
N VAL A 41 1.23 -31.75 -2.72
CA VAL A 41 2.67 -31.62 -3.03
C VAL A 41 3.04 -30.18 -3.40
N LEU A 42 2.08 -29.41 -3.92
CA LEU A 42 2.29 -28.02 -4.32
C LEU A 42 1.89 -27.02 -3.22
N LYS A 43 1.32 -27.50 -2.11
CA LYS A 43 0.83 -26.65 -1.01
C LYS A 43 1.93 -25.77 -0.42
N GLU A 44 3.10 -26.37 -0.14
CA GLU A 44 4.24 -25.62 0.40
C GLU A 44 4.71 -24.52 -0.56
N ASN A 45 4.73 -24.81 -1.87
CA ASN A 45 5.09 -23.82 -2.89
C ASN A 45 4.06 -22.68 -2.95
N PHE A 46 2.77 -23.01 -2.90
CA PHE A 46 1.71 -22.00 -2.85
C PHE A 46 1.86 -21.11 -1.62
N ASP A 47 2.03 -21.69 -0.44
CA ASP A 47 2.17 -20.95 0.82
C ASP A 47 3.40 -20.03 0.80
N ALA A 48 4.53 -20.51 0.26
CA ALA A 48 5.74 -19.72 0.08
C ALA A 48 5.53 -18.52 -0.88
N GLN A 49 4.86 -18.75 -2.02
CA GLN A 49 4.53 -17.68 -2.96
C GLN A 49 3.52 -16.69 -2.37
N GLU A 50 2.53 -17.18 -1.63
CA GLU A 50 1.52 -16.37 -0.96
C GLU A 50 2.14 -15.48 0.13
N ASN A 51 3.13 -15.97 0.88
CA ASN A 51 3.88 -15.15 1.83
C ASN A 51 4.54 -13.96 1.12
N LYS A 52 5.17 -14.17 -0.04
CA LYS A 52 5.79 -13.09 -0.82
C LYS A 52 4.74 -12.09 -1.31
N ARG A 53 3.59 -12.56 -1.82
CA ARG A 53 2.48 -11.69 -2.28
C ARG A 53 1.87 -10.89 -1.14
N HIS A 54 1.65 -11.52 0.01
CA HIS A 54 1.12 -10.87 1.20
C HIS A 54 2.07 -9.77 1.70
N SER A 55 3.37 -10.06 1.79
CA SER A 55 4.39 -9.05 2.14
C SER A 55 4.40 -7.87 1.16
N LEU A 56 4.25 -8.14 -0.15
CA LEU A 56 4.16 -7.09 -1.16
C LEU A 56 2.93 -6.20 -0.96
N ARG A 57 1.74 -6.81 -0.79
CA ARG A 57 0.50 -6.06 -0.53
C ARG A 57 0.57 -5.23 0.75
N LEU A 58 1.19 -5.78 1.81
CA LEU A 58 1.38 -5.07 3.07
C LEU A 58 2.27 -3.83 2.88
N ARG A 59 3.38 -3.97 2.17
CA ARG A 59 4.25 -2.83 1.86
C ARG A 59 3.53 -1.78 1.01
N HIS A 60 2.79 -2.19 -0.02
CA HIS A 60 2.00 -1.27 -0.84
C HIS A 60 0.97 -0.50 0.00
N GLN A 61 0.26 -1.19 0.90
CA GLN A 61 -0.68 -0.54 1.82
C GLN A 61 0.00 0.51 2.71
N ILE A 62 1.16 0.18 3.28
CA ILE A 62 1.92 1.11 4.13
C ILE A 62 2.38 2.34 3.34
N GLU A 63 2.90 2.17 2.13
CA GLU A 63 3.34 3.28 1.28
C GLU A 63 2.16 4.21 0.90
N ARG A 64 0.99 3.64 0.60
CA ARG A 64 -0.24 4.41 0.37
C ARG A 64 -0.66 5.21 1.61
N GLU A 65 -0.69 4.57 2.78
CA GLU A 65 -1.04 5.24 4.04
C GLU A 65 -0.08 6.38 4.38
N LYS A 66 1.22 6.21 4.13
CA LYS A 66 2.22 7.27 4.28
C LYS A 66 1.96 8.45 3.34
N LEU A 67 1.63 8.18 2.07
CA LEU A 67 1.32 9.22 1.11
C LEU A 67 0.05 10.00 1.50
N MET A 68 -1.00 9.31 1.95
CA MET A 68 -2.22 9.95 2.45
C MET A 68 -1.93 10.83 3.67
N LEU A 69 -1.16 10.32 4.65
CA LEU A 69 -0.78 11.11 5.83
C LEU A 69 0.04 12.35 5.46
N ALA A 70 0.95 12.24 4.50
CA ALA A 70 1.73 13.38 4.01
C ALA A 70 0.83 14.42 3.34
N ALA A 71 -0.13 13.99 2.51
CA ALA A 71 -1.10 14.88 1.87
C ALA A 71 -1.96 15.63 2.90
N GLU A 72 -2.48 14.93 3.91
CA GLU A 72 -3.26 15.54 5.00
C GLU A 72 -2.44 16.57 5.81
N GLN A 73 -1.19 16.24 6.13
CA GLN A 73 -0.27 17.15 6.80
C GLN A 73 0.01 18.39 5.95
N GLU A 74 0.16 18.22 4.64
CA GLU A 74 0.40 19.33 3.72
C GLU A 74 -0.79 20.29 3.66
N VAL A 75 -2.01 19.75 3.62
CA VAL A 75 -3.23 20.55 3.72
C VAL A 75 -3.20 21.39 4.99
N LEU A 76 -3.03 20.76 6.16
CA LEU A 76 -2.94 21.46 7.44
C LEU A 76 -1.86 22.56 7.46
N ARG A 77 -0.70 22.27 6.87
CA ARG A 77 0.42 23.22 6.78
C ARG A 77 0.05 24.43 5.92
N VAL A 78 -0.54 24.23 4.74
CA VAL A 78 -0.99 25.30 3.84
C VAL A 78 -2.02 26.19 4.52
N TYR A 79 -3.03 25.58 5.15
CA TYR A 79 -4.05 26.32 5.90
C TYR A 79 -3.44 27.11 7.07
N GLY A 80 -2.47 26.53 7.79
CA GLY A 80 -1.72 27.21 8.85
C GLY A 80 -0.96 28.45 8.34
N ARG A 81 -0.29 28.34 7.18
CA ARG A 81 0.36 29.48 6.52
C ARG A 81 -0.63 30.56 6.12
N GLY A 82 -1.73 30.18 5.48
CA GLY A 82 -2.79 31.10 5.05
C GLY A 82 -3.42 31.85 6.23
N ALA A 83 -3.74 31.14 7.32
CA ALA A 83 -4.32 31.73 8.52
C ALA A 83 -3.38 32.77 9.17
N ARG A 84 -2.07 32.49 9.25
CA ARG A 84 -1.07 33.45 9.76
C ARG A 84 -0.96 34.68 8.85
N ALA A 85 -0.91 34.46 7.54
CA ALA A 85 -0.87 35.56 6.57
C ALA A 85 -2.10 36.47 6.69
N MET A 86 -3.31 35.91 6.80
CA MET A 86 -4.55 36.67 7.01
C MET A 86 -4.56 37.44 8.33
N ALA A 87 -3.86 36.94 9.35
CA ALA A 87 -3.72 37.60 10.65
C ALA A 87 -2.50 38.55 10.74
N ASN A 88 -1.77 38.79 9.64
CA ASN A 88 -0.50 39.52 9.63
C ASN A 88 0.53 39.01 10.66
N GLN A 89 0.50 37.71 10.96
CA GLN A 89 1.43 37.06 11.87
C GLN A 89 2.64 36.54 11.11
N THR A 90 3.84 36.83 11.62
CA THR A 90 5.09 36.29 11.08
C THR A 90 5.27 34.82 11.48
N THR A 91 6.04 34.08 10.68
CA THR A 91 6.44 32.71 11.04
C THR A 91 7.25 32.74 12.34
N PRO A 92 6.89 31.93 13.37
CA PRO A 92 7.61 31.92 14.63
C PRO A 92 9.09 31.54 14.45
N PHE A 93 9.98 32.16 15.23
CA PHE A 93 11.44 31.96 15.17
C PHE A 93 11.93 30.58 15.66
N SER A 94 11.04 29.61 15.87
CA SER A 94 11.41 28.26 16.32
C SER A 94 11.96 27.45 15.15
N ALA A 95 13.19 26.95 15.29
CA ALA A 95 13.82 26.09 14.29
C ALA A 95 12.97 24.86 13.94
N CYS A 96 12.30 24.25 14.93
CA CYS A 96 11.39 23.12 14.70
C CYS A 96 10.19 23.52 13.81
N MET A 97 9.61 24.71 14.03
CA MET A 97 8.49 25.19 13.24
C MET A 97 8.90 25.58 11.82
N VAL A 98 10.08 26.19 11.65
CA VAL A 98 10.65 26.50 10.34
C VAL A 98 10.99 25.22 9.56
N LEU A 99 11.62 24.23 10.20
CA LEU A 99 11.94 22.95 9.55
C LEU A 99 10.68 22.15 9.18
N ASN A 100 9.66 22.16 10.03
CA ASN A 100 8.36 21.57 9.73
C ASN A 100 7.64 22.30 8.57
N ASP A 101 7.80 23.62 8.48
CA ASP A 101 7.22 24.42 7.39
C ASP A 101 7.99 24.27 6.07
N MET A 102 9.29 23.92 6.07
CA MET A 102 10.14 23.85 4.88
C MET A 102 10.30 22.46 4.24
N GLU A 103 9.72 21.41 4.82
CA GLU A 103 9.64 20.06 4.21
C GLU A 103 10.96 19.51 3.65
N VAL A 104 12.09 19.74 4.32
CA VAL A 104 13.41 19.39 3.75
C VAL A 104 13.61 17.88 3.54
N TYR A 105 12.78 17.00 4.13
CA TYR A 105 13.05 15.55 4.15
C TYR A 105 11.88 14.58 3.90
N ASN A 106 10.64 15.03 3.69
CA ASN A 106 9.46 14.14 3.72
C ASN A 106 8.51 14.28 2.52
N MET A 107 9.02 14.46 1.30
CA MET A 107 8.16 14.39 0.10
C MET A 107 8.09 12.94 -0.38
N PRO A 108 7.01 12.18 -0.09
CA PRO A 108 6.81 10.88 -0.72
C PRO A 108 6.70 11.03 -2.25
N ASP A 109 7.00 9.96 -2.99
CA ASP A 109 6.86 9.94 -4.44
C ASP A 109 5.48 10.43 -4.87
N PRO A 110 5.37 11.19 -5.97
CA PRO A 110 4.09 11.52 -6.57
C PRO A 110 3.24 10.25 -6.77
N LEU A 111 1.93 10.37 -6.59
CA LEU A 111 0.98 9.24 -6.68
C LEU A 111 1.20 8.39 -7.94
N GLU A 112 1.38 9.05 -9.08
CA GLU A 112 1.63 8.40 -10.37
C GLU A 112 2.88 7.52 -10.38
N ASP A 113 3.97 7.99 -9.77
CA ASP A 113 5.23 7.24 -9.72
C ASP A 113 5.14 6.09 -8.73
N LEU A 114 4.47 6.30 -7.58
CA LEU A 114 4.14 5.24 -6.63
C LEU A 114 3.36 4.10 -7.31
N LEU A 115 2.29 4.44 -8.04
CA LEU A 115 1.44 3.47 -8.74
C LEU A 115 2.20 2.70 -9.83
N LYS A 116 3.02 3.39 -10.63
CA LYS A 116 3.86 2.75 -11.65
C LYS A 116 4.85 1.77 -11.01
N ARG A 117 5.50 2.16 -9.91
CA ARG A 117 6.40 1.27 -9.17
C ARG A 117 5.65 0.05 -8.64
N HIS A 118 4.50 0.24 -7.99
CA HIS A 118 3.68 -0.87 -7.49
C HIS A 118 3.28 -1.83 -8.60
N GLN A 119 2.89 -1.30 -9.76
CA GLN A 119 2.55 -2.10 -10.93
C GLN A 119 3.77 -2.91 -11.43
N HIS A 120 4.94 -2.28 -11.56
CA HIS A 120 6.15 -2.97 -11.97
C HIS A 120 6.53 -4.10 -10.99
N GLU A 121 6.50 -3.82 -9.69
CA GLU A 121 6.81 -4.81 -8.65
C GLU A 121 5.83 -5.99 -8.67
N ALA A 122 4.53 -5.74 -8.83
CA ALA A 122 3.52 -6.78 -8.92
C ALA A 122 3.69 -7.65 -10.17
N MET A 123 3.94 -7.03 -11.33
CA MET A 123 4.20 -7.75 -12.58
C MET A 123 5.47 -8.59 -12.50
N SER A 124 6.55 -8.03 -11.96
CA SER A 124 7.83 -8.73 -11.80
C SER A 124 7.72 -9.90 -10.84
N LEU A 125 7.05 -9.73 -9.69
CA LEU A 125 6.80 -10.83 -8.76
C LEU A 125 5.95 -11.93 -9.41
N TYR A 126 4.88 -11.55 -10.11
CA TYR A 126 4.01 -12.51 -10.80
C TYR A 126 4.76 -13.30 -11.86
N ALA A 127 5.60 -12.65 -12.68
CA ALA A 127 6.41 -13.33 -13.68
C ALA A 127 7.35 -14.37 -13.06
N VAL A 128 8.05 -14.01 -11.98
CA VAL A 128 8.93 -14.93 -11.24
C VAL A 128 8.13 -16.10 -10.67
N GLN A 129 7.02 -15.82 -9.97
CA GLN A 129 6.21 -16.87 -9.34
C GLN A 129 5.58 -17.81 -10.37
N LYS A 130 5.17 -17.29 -11.52
CA LYS A 130 4.66 -18.08 -12.63
C LYS A 130 5.72 -19.05 -13.14
N LEU A 131 6.94 -18.59 -13.38
CA LEU A 131 8.06 -19.44 -13.80
C LEU A 131 8.42 -20.48 -12.73
N GLU A 132 8.55 -20.07 -11.47
CA GLU A 132 8.79 -20.98 -10.33
C GLU A 132 7.70 -22.08 -10.26
N TRP A 133 6.44 -21.72 -10.52
CA TRP A 133 5.32 -22.65 -10.54
C TRP A 133 5.40 -23.66 -11.69
N GLU A 134 5.69 -23.19 -12.90
CA GLU A 134 5.86 -24.04 -14.09
C GLU A 134 7.01 -25.04 -13.90
N VAL A 135 8.14 -24.59 -13.34
CA VAL A 135 9.26 -25.47 -12.97
C VAL A 135 8.81 -26.51 -11.95
N LYS A 136 8.08 -26.10 -10.91
CA LYS A 136 7.62 -27.02 -9.86
C LYS A 136 6.67 -28.10 -10.38
N LEU A 137 5.79 -27.74 -11.31
CA LEU A 137 4.90 -28.69 -11.98
C LEU A 137 5.68 -29.71 -12.82
N GLN A 138 6.77 -29.30 -13.46
CA GLN A 138 7.63 -30.21 -14.21
C GLN A 138 8.39 -31.17 -13.30
N GLU A 139 8.98 -30.67 -12.20
CA GLU A 139 9.68 -31.49 -11.20
C GLU A 139 8.78 -32.57 -10.59
N THR A 140 7.53 -32.20 -10.31
CA THR A 140 6.53 -33.09 -9.70
C THR A 140 5.81 -33.97 -10.73
N LYS A 141 6.19 -33.91 -12.01
CA LYS A 141 5.57 -34.63 -13.14
C LYS A 141 4.07 -34.37 -13.28
N MET A 142 3.61 -33.21 -12.83
CA MET A 142 2.22 -32.75 -12.88
C MET A 142 1.93 -31.83 -14.07
N TRP A 143 2.96 -31.51 -14.86
CA TRP A 143 2.85 -30.70 -16.05
C TRP A 143 2.23 -31.46 -17.22
N ASP A 144 1.08 -30.99 -17.72
CA ASP A 144 0.46 -31.50 -18.95
C ASP A 144 0.75 -30.57 -20.14
N LYS A 145 1.59 -31.01 -21.07
CA LYS A 145 1.90 -30.25 -22.30
C LYS A 145 0.70 -30.12 -23.25
N LYS A 146 -0.32 -30.97 -23.12
CA LYS A 146 -1.48 -31.02 -24.03
C LYS A 146 -2.62 -30.12 -23.58
N LYS A 147 -2.59 -29.62 -22.34
CA LYS A 147 -3.61 -28.73 -21.78
C LYS A 147 -2.97 -27.57 -21.03
N PRO A 148 -3.16 -26.32 -21.46
CA PRO A 148 -2.70 -25.18 -20.68
C PRO A 148 -3.41 -25.19 -19.32
N GLN A 149 -2.65 -25.35 -18.24
CA GLN A 149 -3.22 -25.29 -16.89
C GLN A 149 -3.59 -23.85 -16.57
N ASN A 150 -4.81 -23.64 -16.09
CA ASN A 150 -5.20 -22.36 -15.53
C ASN A 150 -4.51 -22.18 -14.17
N ILE A 151 -3.35 -21.54 -14.18
CA ILE A 151 -2.58 -21.25 -12.96
C ILE A 151 -3.07 -19.99 -12.24
N SER A 152 -4.02 -19.23 -12.78
CA SER A 152 -4.42 -17.93 -12.21
C SER A 152 -4.96 -18.05 -10.78
N ARG A 153 -5.58 -19.19 -10.43
CA ARG A 153 -6.06 -19.46 -9.06
C ARG A 153 -4.92 -19.86 -8.10
N HIS A 154 -3.82 -20.38 -8.64
CA HIS A 154 -2.68 -20.90 -7.88
C HIS A 154 -1.56 -19.85 -7.74
N VAL A 155 -1.40 -19.01 -8.75
CA VAL A 155 -0.44 -17.92 -8.82
C VAL A 155 -1.23 -16.66 -9.21
N PRO A 156 -2.01 -16.07 -8.29
CA PRO A 156 -2.74 -14.83 -8.59
C PRO A 156 -1.76 -13.65 -8.67
N MET A 157 -2.04 -12.72 -9.57
CA MET A 157 -1.32 -11.44 -9.61
C MET A 157 -1.78 -10.56 -8.44
N VAL A 158 -0.85 -9.79 -7.88
CA VAL A 158 -1.20 -8.77 -6.88
C VAL A 158 -1.88 -7.61 -7.59
N GLU A 159 -3.12 -7.32 -7.19
CA GLU A 159 -3.88 -6.18 -7.71
C GLU A 159 -3.37 -4.87 -7.10
N ILE A 160 -3.25 -3.85 -7.95
CA ILE A 160 -2.89 -2.50 -7.52
C ILE A 160 -4.16 -1.68 -7.45
N ASP A 161 -4.54 -1.33 -6.22
CA ASP A 161 -5.63 -0.40 -5.97
C ASP A 161 -5.21 1.00 -6.44
N ARG A 162 -5.99 1.54 -7.38
CA ARG A 162 -5.80 2.88 -7.96
C ARG A 162 -6.77 3.89 -7.38
N ASP A 163 -7.78 3.43 -6.63
CA ASP A 163 -8.96 4.20 -6.27
C ASP A 163 -8.86 4.65 -4.81
N PHE A 164 -7.78 5.37 -4.48
CA PHE A 164 -7.63 6.03 -3.18
C PHE A 164 -7.39 7.52 -3.36
N ASP A 165 -8.35 8.31 -2.88
CA ASP A 165 -8.32 9.77 -2.97
C ASP A 165 -7.30 10.34 -1.96
N LEU A 166 -6.36 11.16 -2.46
CA LEU A 166 -5.41 11.90 -1.60
C LEU A 166 -6.04 13.11 -0.91
N LEU A 167 -7.21 13.56 -1.37
CA LEU A 167 -7.89 14.74 -0.85
C LEU A 167 -9.31 14.37 -0.38
N PRO A 168 -9.80 14.97 0.72
CA PRO A 168 -11.18 14.79 1.12
C PRO A 168 -12.13 15.30 0.01
N LYS A 169 -13.22 14.55 -0.24
CA LYS A 169 -14.23 14.95 -1.23
C LYS A 169 -14.96 16.20 -0.71
N SER A 170 -14.99 17.25 -1.55
CA SER A 170 -15.65 18.54 -1.28
C SER A 170 -17.16 18.43 -1.18
#